data_AF-A0A6A5MYV8-F1
#
_entry.id   AF-A0A6A5MYV8-F1
#
_cell.length_a   1.000
_cell.length_b   1.000
_cell.length_c   1.000
_cell.angle_alpha   90.00
_cell.angle_beta   90.00
_cell.angle_gamma   90.00
#
_symmetry.space_group_name_H-M   'P 1'
#
loop_
_entity.id
_entity.type
_entity.pdbx_description
1 polymer ?
#
loop_
_entity_poly.entity_id
_entity_poly.type
_entity_poly.pdbx_seq_one_letter_code
_entity_poly.pdbx_strand_id
1 'polypeptide(L)'
;MTLLCSPQHDAGSVICDSELSSQLKSAAYSALRRIESDIQVEVPTLMSGARHDAMAISHLTKVRMLFVRCRAGISHSPQEHVLDNDIWATGLAILSFLENIH
;
A
#
# COMPACT_ATOMS: atom_id res chain seq x y z
N MET A 1 21.14 -34.00 -5.04
CA MET A 1 20.22 -33.61 -3.96
C MET A 1 19.21 -32.64 -4.56
N THR A 2 18.05 -33.15 -4.97
CA THR A 2 16.99 -32.32 -5.56
C THR A 2 16.11 -31.83 -4.42
N LEU A 3 16.08 -30.52 -4.19
CA LEU A 3 15.14 -29.91 -3.25
C LEU A 3 13.72 -30.10 -3.79
N LEU A 4 12.96 -31.02 -3.18
CA LEU A 4 11.52 -31.12 -3.35
C LEU A 4 10.88 -29.92 -2.65
N CYS A 5 10.76 -28.81 -3.37
CA CYS A 5 10.02 -27.64 -2.89
C CYS A 5 8.54 -27.86 -3.18
N SER A 6 7.80 -28.40 -2.21
CA SER A 6 6.34 -28.45 -2.26
C SER A 6 5.78 -27.04 -2.01
N PRO A 7 4.80 -26.54 -2.79
CA PRO A 7 4.18 -25.25 -2.52
C PRO A 7 3.51 -25.29 -1.13
N GLN A 8 3.99 -24.48 -0.19
CA GLN A 8 3.47 -24.46 1.18
C GLN A 8 2.32 -23.45 1.38
N HIS A 9 2.20 -22.47 0.47
CA HIS A 9 1.18 -21.43 0.57
C HIS A 9 0.65 -21.04 -0.81
N ASP A 10 -0.61 -21.36 -1.07
CA ASP A 10 -1.41 -20.78 -2.14
C ASP A 10 -2.51 -19.93 -1.48
N ALA A 11 -2.27 -18.61 -1.40
CA ALA A 11 -3.26 -17.67 -0.93
C ALA A 11 -3.87 -17.02 -2.17
N GLY A 12 -5.17 -17.27 -2.39
CA GLY A 12 -5.93 -16.62 -3.45
C GLY A 12 -5.92 -15.09 -3.32
N SER A 13 -6.39 -14.39 -4.35
CA SER A 13 -6.53 -12.93 -4.26
C SER A 13 -7.46 -12.55 -3.11
N VAL A 14 -7.08 -11.51 -2.37
CA VAL A 14 -7.81 -11.02 -1.21
C VAL A 14 -8.41 -9.66 -1.53
N ILE A 15 -9.70 -9.51 -1.25
CA ILE A 15 -10.37 -8.21 -1.32
C ILE A 15 -10.08 -7.44 -0.02
N CYS A 16 -9.55 -6.23 -0.17
CA CYS A 16 -9.37 -5.33 0.98
C CYS A 16 -10.72 -4.83 1.50
N ASP A 17 -10.78 -4.51 2.79
CA ASP A 17 -11.96 -3.94 3.42
C ASP A 17 -12.31 -2.58 2.81
N SER A 18 -13.59 -2.35 2.49
CA SER A 18 -14.05 -1.16 1.76
C SER A 18 -14.02 0.10 2.63
N GLU A 19 -14.28 -0.03 3.92
CA GLU A 19 -14.26 1.08 4.88
C GLU A 19 -12.83 1.54 5.14
N LEU A 20 -11.91 0.61 5.43
CA LEU A 20 -10.48 0.90 5.53
C LEU A 20 -9.94 1.49 4.22
N SER A 21 -10.41 1.00 3.06
CA SER A 21 -10.04 1.56 1.76
C SER A 21 -10.46 3.02 1.62
N SER A 22 -11.67 3.37 2.07
CA SER A 22 -12.20 4.73 2.02
C SER A 22 -11.45 5.66 2.97
N GLN A 23 -11.27 5.25 4.23
CA GLN A 23 -10.55 6.01 5.25
C GLN A 23 -9.09 6.26 4.83
N LEU A 24 -8.38 5.23 4.34
CA LEU A 24 -7.00 5.36 3.89
C LEU A 24 -6.87 6.24 2.64
N LYS A 25 -7.83 6.15 1.70
CA LYS A 25 -7.87 7.03 0.52
C LYS A 25 -8.06 8.50 0.93
N SER A 26 -8.93 8.77 1.90
CA SER A 26 -9.16 10.11 2.44
C SER A 26 -7.90 10.69 3.13
N ALA A 27 -7.22 9.85 3.92
CA ALA A 27 -5.97 10.23 4.59
C ALA A 27 -4.85 10.53 3.57
N ALA A 28 -4.68 9.70 2.55
CA ALA A 28 -3.72 9.92 1.47
C ALA A 28 -4.02 11.21 0.69
N TYR A 29 -5.28 11.46 0.35
CA TYR A 29 -5.70 12.69 -0.32
C TYR A 29 -5.38 13.93 0.53
N SER A 30 -5.66 13.87 1.82
CA SER A 30 -5.39 14.96 2.77
C SER A 30 -3.89 15.22 2.94
N ALA A 31 -3.07 14.17 2.98
CA ALA A 31 -1.61 14.29 3.07
C ALA A 31 -1.01 14.95 1.81
N LEU A 32 -1.44 14.50 0.63
CA LEU A 32 -0.96 15.04 -0.64
C LEU A 32 -1.34 16.51 -0.82
N ARG A 33 -2.56 16.91 -0.44
CA ARG A 33 -2.98 18.32 -0.45
C ARG A 33 -2.15 19.25 0.43
N ARG A 34 -1.46 18.72 1.45
CA ARG A 34 -0.58 19.51 2.32
C ARG A 34 0.79 19.75 1.69
N ILE A 35 1.19 18.91 0.73
CA ILE A 35 2.49 18.96 0.06
C ILE A 35 2.36 19.70 -1.27
N GLU A 36 1.32 19.41 -2.05
CA GLU A 36 1.05 20.03 -3.34
C GLU A 36 -0.29 20.78 -3.29
N SER A 37 -0.20 22.11 -3.20
CA SER A 37 -1.36 23.01 -3.00
C SER A 37 -2.17 23.29 -4.28
N ASP A 38 -1.58 23.12 -5.47
CA ASP A 38 -2.10 23.68 -6.74
C ASP A 38 -2.38 22.66 -7.85
N ILE A 39 -2.22 21.37 -7.57
CA ILE A 39 -2.42 20.29 -8.55
C ILE A 39 -3.64 19.46 -8.14
N GLN A 40 -4.47 19.08 -9.11
CA GLN A 40 -5.48 18.06 -8.88
C GLN A 40 -4.79 16.73 -8.55
N VAL A 41 -4.75 16.41 -7.27
CA VAL A 41 -4.16 15.16 -6.78
C VAL A 41 -5.15 14.02 -6.96
N GLU A 42 -4.75 12.99 -7.69
CA GLU A 42 -5.47 11.72 -7.77
C GLU A 42 -4.84 10.67 -6.85
N VAL A 43 -5.67 9.92 -6.14
CA VAL A 43 -5.27 8.73 -5.36
C VAL A 43 -5.92 7.50 -6.00
N PRO A 44 -5.24 6.83 -6.94
CA PRO A 44 -5.80 5.69 -7.67
C PRO A 44 -5.91 4.46 -6.77
N THR A 45 -6.89 3.61 -7.06
CA THR A 45 -6.98 2.27 -6.45
C THR A 45 -6.31 1.27 -7.37
N LEU A 46 -5.30 0.57 -6.85
CA LEU A 46 -4.54 -0.45 -7.58
C LEU A 46 -4.75 -1.83 -6.96
N MET A 47 -4.66 -2.87 -7.79
CA MET A 47 -4.56 -4.26 -7.33
C MET A 47 -3.09 -4.60 -7.08
N SER A 48 -2.78 -5.30 -6.00
CA SER A 48 -1.42 -5.83 -5.81
C SER A 48 -1.21 -7.05 -6.69
N GLY A 49 -0.16 -7.02 -7.53
CA GLY A 49 0.31 -8.18 -8.28
C GLY A 49 1.26 -9.08 -7.47
N ALA A 50 1.76 -8.59 -6.34
CA ALA A 50 2.67 -9.31 -5.45
C ALA A 50 1.92 -9.85 -4.22
N ARG A 51 2.46 -10.92 -3.64
CA ARG A 51 1.95 -11.45 -2.38
C ARG A 51 2.53 -10.64 -1.22
N HIS A 52 1.66 -10.28 -0.26
CA HIS A 52 2.05 -9.57 0.96
C HIS A 52 1.45 -10.26 2.19
N ASP A 53 2.06 -10.05 3.36
CA ASP A 53 1.62 -10.66 4.62
C ASP A 53 0.16 -10.35 4.97
N ALA A 54 -0.34 -9.18 4.53
CA ALA A 54 -1.74 -8.80 4.65
C ALA A 54 -2.69 -9.87 4.08
N MET A 55 -2.30 -10.58 3.02
CA MET A 55 -3.10 -11.67 2.44
C MET A 55 -3.18 -12.89 3.36
N ALA A 56 -2.12 -13.17 4.13
CA ALA A 56 -2.12 -14.32 5.04
C ALA A 56 -3.05 -14.10 6.24
N ILE A 57 -3.18 -12.85 6.70
CA ILE A 57 -3.97 -12.51 7.89
C ILE A 57 -5.37 -11.95 7.57
N SER A 58 -5.74 -11.84 6.30
CA SER A 58 -7.00 -11.20 5.89
C SER A 58 -8.27 -11.93 6.35
N HIS A 59 -8.15 -13.21 6.72
CA HIS A 59 -9.25 -13.99 7.29
C HIS A 59 -9.44 -13.72 8.79
N LEU A 60 -8.46 -13.11 9.46
CA LEU A 60 -8.50 -12.79 10.89
C LEU A 60 -8.95 -11.36 11.16
N THR A 61 -8.65 -10.43 10.25
CA THR A 61 -8.94 -9.01 10.42
C THR A 61 -9.11 -8.29 9.10
N LYS A 62 -9.75 -7.11 9.16
CA LYS A 62 -9.83 -6.18 8.02
C LYS A 62 -8.41 -5.75 7.61
N VAL A 63 -8.12 -5.80 6.31
CA VAL A 63 -6.82 -5.40 5.77
C VAL A 63 -6.99 -4.40 4.63
N ARG A 64 -6.03 -3.47 4.55
CA ARG A 64 -5.84 -2.56 3.42
C ARG A 64 -4.37 -2.18 3.31
N MET A 65 -3.92 -1.88 2.10
CA MET A 65 -2.55 -1.46 1.80
C MET A 65 -2.51 -0.06 1.18
N LEU A 66 -1.44 0.67 1.49
CA LEU A 66 -1.05 1.91 0.82
C LEU A 66 0.16 1.63 -0.07
N PHE A 67 0.13 2.07 -1.32
CA PHE A 67 1.24 1.94 -2.26
C PHE A 67 1.98 3.26 -2.36
N VAL A 68 3.31 3.18 -2.48
CA VAL A 68 4.18 4.33 -2.72
C VAL A 68 4.79 4.19 -4.11
N ARG A 69 4.91 5.30 -4.83
CA ARG A 69 5.53 5.30 -6.16
C ARG A 69 7.00 4.90 -6.06
N CYS A 70 7.41 3.92 -6.85
CA CYS A 70 8.81 3.55 -7.03
C CYS A 70 9.25 3.85 -8.45
N ARG A 71 10.48 4.34 -8.62
CA ARG A 71 11.05 4.67 -9.93
C ARG A 71 10.99 3.46 -10.86
N ALA A 72 10.31 3.64 -12.01
CA ALA A 72 10.13 2.61 -13.03
C ALA A 72 9.49 1.29 -12.54
N GLY A 73 8.88 1.26 -11.34
CA GLY A 73 8.33 0.05 -10.74
C GLY A 73 9.38 -1.01 -10.41
N ILE A 74 10.67 -0.63 -10.30
CA ILE A 74 11.75 -1.55 -9.97
C ILE A 74 11.63 -1.95 -8.50
N SER A 75 11.75 -3.25 -8.22
CA SER A 75 11.77 -3.81 -6.87
C SER A 75 12.76 -4.97 -6.80
N HIS A 76 13.22 -5.34 -5.59
CA HIS A 76 14.22 -6.39 -5.35
C HIS A 76 15.55 -6.16 -6.10
N SER A 77 15.92 -4.90 -6.26
CA SER A 77 17.13 -4.48 -6.95
C SER A 77 17.76 -3.30 -6.20
N PRO A 78 19.09 -3.15 -6.20
CA PRO A 78 19.75 -1.95 -5.65
C PRO A 78 19.31 -0.63 -6.31
N GLN A 79 18.64 -0.71 -7.46
CA GLN A 79 18.10 0.44 -8.18
C GLN A 79 16.69 0.83 -7.73
N GLU A 80 16.08 0.07 -6.82
CA GLU A 80 14.81 0.41 -6.17
C GLU A 80 14.94 1.77 -5.47
N HIS A 81 14.03 2.69 -5.79
CA HIS A 81 14.17 4.08 -5.35
C HIS A 81 12.81 4.78 -5.28
N VAL A 82 12.56 5.44 -4.15
CA VAL A 82 11.39 6.29 -3.89
C VAL A 82 11.86 7.73 -3.66
N LEU A 83 11.05 8.73 -4.05
CA LEU A 83 11.38 10.14 -3.82
C LEU A 83 11.09 10.55 -2.37
N ASP A 84 11.87 11.46 -1.81
CA ASP A 84 11.67 11.96 -0.44
C ASP A 84 10.26 12.54 -0.23
N ASN A 85 9.73 13.25 -1.23
CA ASN A 85 8.35 13.78 -1.19
C ASN A 85 7.29 12.66 -1.13
N ASP A 86 7.51 11.55 -1.82
CA ASP A 86 6.58 10.40 -1.79
C ASP A 86 6.62 9.71 -0.41
N ILE A 87 7.81 9.59 0.20
CA ILE A 87 7.97 9.09 1.56
C ILE A 87 7.29 10.02 2.56
N TRP A 88 7.50 11.33 2.44
CA TRP A 88 6.87 12.32 3.31
C TRP A 88 5.34 12.30 3.22
N ALA A 89 4.80 12.26 1.99
CA ALA A 89 3.38 12.13 1.75
C ALA A 89 2.80 10.85 2.38
N THR A 90 3.52 9.74 2.21
CA THR A 90 3.13 8.44 2.76
C THR A 90 3.14 8.46 4.29
N GLY A 91 4.18 9.04 4.91
CA GLY A 91 4.26 9.18 6.36
C GLY A 91 3.10 9.99 6.93
N LEU A 92 2.78 11.14 6.33
CA LEU A 92 1.63 11.96 6.71
C LEU A 92 0.30 11.21 6.50
N ALA A 93 0.17 10.46 5.40
CA ALA A 93 -1.04 9.68 5.12
C ALA A 93 -1.25 8.58 6.16
N ILE A 94 -0.20 7.83 6.51
CA ILE A 94 -0.26 6.77 7.53
C ILE A 94 -0.58 7.36 8.90
N LEU A 95 0.09 8.46 9.28
CA LEU A 95 -0.18 9.14 10.54
C LEU A 95 -1.65 9.57 10.64
N SER A 96 -2.14 10.30 9.61
CA SER A 96 -3.52 10.76 9.57
C SER A 96 -4.51 9.60 9.56
N PHE A 97 -4.19 8.48 8.92
CA PHE A 97 -5.03 7.29 8.92
C PHE A 97 -5.10 6.67 10.32
N LEU A 98 -3.97 6.45 10.97
CA LEU A 98 -3.90 5.83 12.31
C LEU A 98 -4.58 6.69 13.39
N GLU A 99 -4.53 8.02 13.27
CA GLU A 99 -5.22 8.93 14.20
C GLU A 99 -6.74 8.93 14.05
N ASN A 100 -7.26 8.50 12.90
CA ASN A 100 -8.68 8.61 12.56
C ASN A 100 -9.35 7.27 12.24
N ILE A 101 -8.62 6.16 12.33
CA ILE A 101 -9.16 4.82 12.09
C ILE A 101 -10.15 4.42 13.21
N HIS A 102 -11.31 3.93 12.80
CA HIS A 102 -12.38 3.43 13.67
C HIS A 102 -13.12 2.28 12.98
#